data_AF-A0A7Z7BKX7-F1
#
_entry.id   AF-A0A7Z7BKX7-F1
#
_cell.length_a   1.000
_cell.length_b   1.000
_cell.length_c   1.000
_cell.angle_alpha   90.00
_cell.angle_beta   90.00
_cell.angle_gamma   90.00
#
_symmetry.space_group_name_H-M   'P 1'
#
loop_
_entity.id
_entity.type
_entity.pdbx_description
1 polymer ?
#
loop_
_entity_poly.entity_id
_entity_poly.type
_entity_poly.pdbx_seq_one_letter_code
_entity_poly.pdbx_strand_id
1 'polypeptide(L)'
;MSIDIIVVKPAGHDAESLNEIREVSPLGDLQCVRQFFDATFPGVATGVFTNGEEYSLEVTLTNDPVGSAHLALRSGPTWSPSSRERFVESLGELCRRLQWVAFAVSDNSRLAP
;
A
#
# COMPACT_ATOMS: atom_id res chain seq x y z
N MET A 1 -4.66 0.25 16.88
CA MET A 1 -3.58 -0.45 16.17
C MET A 1 -3.23 0.34 14.92
N SER A 2 -1.96 0.44 14.57
CA SER A 2 -1.53 1.00 13.28
C SER A 2 -0.63 0.00 12.57
N ILE A 3 -0.69 -0.01 11.25
CA ILE A 3 0.15 -0.83 10.39
C ILE A 3 0.80 0.11 9.38
N ASP A 4 2.13 0.19 9.45
CA ASP A 4 2.94 0.87 8.45
C ASP A 4 3.25 -0.10 7.33
N ILE A 5 2.94 0.32 6.10
CA ILE A 5 3.00 -0.51 4.91
C ILE A 5 3.86 0.21 3.89
N ILE A 6 4.75 -0.52 3.23
CA ILE A 6 5.51 -0.02 2.10
C ILE A 6 5.11 -0.78 0.84
N VAL A 7 4.79 -0.03 -0.21
CA VAL A 7 4.49 -0.57 -1.54
C VAL A 7 5.65 -0.23 -2.46
N VAL A 8 6.21 -1.26 -3.08
CA VAL A 8 7.35 -1.18 -3.98
C VAL A 8 7.07 -1.99 -5.24
N LYS A 9 7.77 -1.68 -6.34
CA LYS A 9 7.79 -2.53 -7.52
C LYS A 9 9.12 -3.26 -7.57
N PRO A 10 9.20 -4.55 -7.17
CA PRO A 10 10.44 -5.31 -7.28
C PRO A 10 10.92 -5.37 -8.74
N ALA A 11 12.21 -5.17 -8.96
CA ALA A 11 12.81 -5.32 -10.30
C ALA A 11 13.07 -6.79 -10.69
N GLY A 12 12.86 -7.73 -9.75
CA GLY A 12 13.19 -9.15 -9.90
C GLY A 12 12.03 -10.09 -9.53
N HIS A 13 12.36 -11.22 -8.91
CA HIS A 13 11.42 -12.27 -8.54
C HIS A 13 10.38 -11.82 -7.50
N ASP A 14 9.28 -12.56 -7.45
CA ASP A 14 8.22 -12.43 -6.45
C ASP A 14 8.82 -12.66 -5.05
N ALA A 15 8.95 -11.59 -4.27
CA ALA A 15 9.57 -11.62 -2.95
C ALA A 15 8.53 -11.85 -1.86
N GLU A 16 8.81 -12.76 -0.93
CA GLU A 16 7.93 -13.05 0.21
C GLU A 16 8.23 -12.13 1.40
N SER A 17 9.43 -11.54 1.43
CA SER A 17 9.84 -10.55 2.42
C SER A 17 10.50 -9.33 1.80
N LEU A 18 10.33 -8.18 2.46
CA LEU A 18 11.04 -6.94 2.11
C LEU A 18 12.57 -7.12 2.14
N ASN A 19 13.09 -8.03 2.96
CA ASN A 19 14.52 -8.33 3.05
C ASN A 19 15.10 -8.97 1.78
N GLU A 20 14.26 -9.55 0.93
CA GLU A 20 14.67 -10.18 -0.32
C GLU A 20 14.77 -9.17 -1.47
N ILE A 21 14.17 -7.99 -1.29
CA ILE A 21 14.16 -6.91 -2.28
C ILE A 21 15.54 -6.25 -2.32
N ARG A 22 16.28 -6.49 -3.41
CA ARG A 22 17.58 -5.84 -3.65
C ARG A 22 17.46 -4.59 -4.52
N GLU A 23 16.52 -4.60 -5.44
CA GLU A 23 16.33 -3.55 -6.43
C GLU A 23 14.84 -3.29 -6.63
N VAL A 24 14.47 -2.01 -6.65
CA VAL A 24 13.11 -1.56 -6.92
C VAL A 24 13.09 -0.73 -8.20
N SER A 25 12.11 -1.01 -9.04
CA SER A 25 11.75 -0.16 -10.17
C SER A 25 10.83 0.97 -9.68
N PRO A 26 10.82 2.12 -10.36
CA PRO A 26 9.84 3.16 -10.06
C PRO A 26 8.40 2.62 -10.24
N LEU A 27 7.52 3.00 -9.32
CA LEU A 27 6.09 2.73 -9.38
C LEU A 27 5.45 3.44 -10.59
N GLY A 28 5.96 4.63 -10.91
CA GLY A 28 5.52 5.47 -12.02
C GLY A 28 5.64 6.96 -11.67
N ASP A 29 5.15 7.82 -12.55
CA ASP A 29 5.05 9.26 -12.31
C ASP A 29 4.10 9.56 -11.14
N LEU A 30 4.37 10.62 -10.38
CA LEU A 30 3.62 10.96 -9.17
C LEU A 30 2.11 11.08 -9.43
N GLN A 31 1.70 11.72 -10.53
CA GLN A 31 0.27 11.85 -10.87
C GLN A 31 -0.39 10.50 -11.15
N CYS A 32 0.28 9.61 -11.90
CA CYS A 32 -0.24 8.29 -12.22
C CYS A 32 -0.41 7.46 -10.95
N VAL A 33 0.62 7.43 -10.09
CA VAL A 33 0.58 6.70 -8.82
C VAL A 33 -0.53 7.22 -7.90
N ARG A 34 -0.70 8.54 -7.82
CA ARG A 34 -1.83 9.14 -7.10
C ARG A 34 -3.18 8.67 -7.65
N GLN A 35 -3.37 8.70 -8.96
CA GLN A 35 -4.63 8.27 -9.58
C GLN A 35 -4.93 6.79 -9.31
N PHE A 36 -3.91 5.93 -9.31
CA PHE A 36 -4.10 4.52 -8.98
C PHE A 36 -4.54 4.31 -7.53
N PHE A 37 -3.90 4.99 -6.57
CA PHE A 37 -4.33 4.92 -5.18
C PHE A 37 -5.71 5.53 -4.96
N ASP A 38 -6.03 6.65 -5.60
CA ASP A 38 -7.34 7.30 -5.48
C ASP A 38 -8.48 6.47 -6.09
N ALA A 39 -8.18 5.72 -7.17
CA ALA A 39 -9.14 4.78 -7.76
C ALA A 39 -9.49 3.61 -6.84
N THR A 40 -8.55 3.16 -6.00
CA THR A 40 -8.76 2.08 -5.02
C THR A 40 -9.29 2.60 -3.68
N PHE A 41 -8.76 3.74 -3.22
CA PHE A 41 -9.08 4.38 -1.95
C PHE A 41 -9.38 5.87 -2.19
N PRO A 42 -10.64 6.25 -2.41
CA PRO A 42 -10.99 7.59 -2.88
C PRO A 42 -10.58 8.69 -1.89
N GLY A 43 -9.84 9.69 -2.38
CA GLY A 43 -9.34 10.81 -1.59
C GLY A 43 -8.01 10.56 -0.86
N VAL A 44 -7.47 9.35 -0.90
CA VAL A 44 -6.22 8.99 -0.19
C VAL A 44 -4.99 9.73 -0.75
N ALA A 45 -5.01 10.09 -2.03
CA ALA A 45 -3.87 10.72 -2.69
C ALA A 45 -3.64 12.18 -2.23
N THR A 46 -4.66 12.80 -1.63
CA THR A 46 -4.66 14.20 -1.20
C THR A 46 -4.85 14.38 0.31
N GLY A 47 -5.04 13.29 1.05
CA GLY A 47 -5.34 13.34 2.48
C GLY A 47 -5.49 11.95 3.08
N VAL A 48 -6.50 11.80 3.94
CA VAL A 48 -6.78 10.56 4.65
C VAL A 48 -8.05 9.94 4.06
N PHE A 49 -7.95 8.70 3.58
CA PHE A 49 -9.14 7.90 3.28
C PHE A 49 -9.69 7.32 4.59
N THR A 50 -10.99 7.40 4.79
CA THR A 50 -11.64 6.86 5.99
C THR A 50 -12.77 5.94 5.55
N ASN A 51 -12.68 4.66 5.92
CA ASN A 51 -13.73 3.69 5.70
C ASN A 51 -14.62 3.60 6.95
N GLY A 52 -15.50 4.58 7.11
CA GLY A 52 -16.40 4.68 8.26
C GLY A 52 -15.64 4.67 9.60
N GLU A 53 -16.07 3.81 10.51
CA GLU A 53 -15.43 3.61 11.82
C GLU A 53 -14.44 2.43 11.83
N GLU A 54 -14.21 1.79 10.67
CA GLU A 54 -13.39 0.58 10.58
C GLU A 54 -11.90 0.91 10.54
N TYR A 55 -11.48 1.80 9.65
CA TYR A 55 -10.09 2.22 9.51
C TYR A 55 -9.93 3.53 8.76
N SER A 56 -8.76 4.14 8.90
CA SER A 56 -8.28 5.23 8.06
C SER A 56 -6.95 4.88 7.41
N LEU A 57 -6.72 5.36 6.20
CA LEU A 57 -5.53 5.12 5.41
C LEU A 57 -4.94 6.45 4.95
N GLU A 58 -3.63 6.60 5.11
CA GLU A 58 -2.87 7.74 4.61
C GLU A 58 -1.84 7.22 3.62
N VAL A 59 -1.70 7.85 2.46
CA VAL A 59 -0.68 7.49 1.46
C VAL A 59 0.31 8.65 1.33
N THR A 60 1.58 8.35 1.56
CA THR A 60 2.70 9.27 1.35
C THR A 60 3.53 8.77 0.16
N LEU A 61 3.60 9.60 -0.87
CA LEU A 61 4.40 9.36 -2.06
C LEU A 61 5.57 10.34 -2.04
N THR A 62 6.79 9.82 -2.19
CA THR A 62 8.01 10.64 -2.26
C THR A 62 8.71 10.44 -3.60
N ASN A 63 9.29 11.52 -4.11
CA ASN A 63 10.00 11.61 -5.40
C ASN A 63 9.08 11.56 -6.63
N ASP A 64 9.66 11.94 -7.77
CA ASP A 64 9.08 11.82 -9.11
C ASP A 64 10.21 11.45 -10.09
N PRO A 65 10.23 10.23 -10.67
CA PRO A 65 9.24 9.16 -10.50
C PRO A 65 9.24 8.57 -9.08
N VAL A 66 8.07 8.07 -8.65
CA VAL A 66 7.87 7.54 -7.30
C VAL A 66 8.59 6.20 -7.17
N GLY A 67 9.57 6.12 -6.26
CA GLY A 67 10.32 4.88 -5.99
C GLY A 67 9.62 3.91 -5.04
N SER A 68 8.82 4.44 -4.10
CA SER A 68 8.04 3.66 -3.14
C SER A 68 6.86 4.49 -2.63
N ALA A 69 5.79 3.81 -2.24
CA ALA A 69 4.63 4.42 -1.60
C ALA A 69 4.54 3.94 -0.16
N HIS A 70 4.37 4.87 0.77
CA HIS A 70 4.29 4.58 2.21
C HIS A 70 2.84 4.77 2.63
N LEU A 71 2.26 3.74 3.21
CA LEU A 71 0.87 3.73 3.63
C LEU A 71 0.81 3.57 5.15
N ALA A 72 0.05 4.44 5.81
CA ALA A 72 -0.24 4.32 7.23
C ALA A 72 -1.70 3.92 7.41
N LEU A 73 -1.94 2.67 7.78
CA LEU A 73 -3.28 2.16 8.08
C LEU A 73 -3.52 2.26 9.60
N ARG A 74 -4.58 2.95 10.01
CA ARG A 74 -4.99 3.07 11.42
C ARG A 74 -6.33 2.39 11.63
N SER A 75 -6.38 1.45 12.57
CA SER A 75 -7.61 0.75 12.94
C SER A 75 -8.56 1.69 13.70
N GLY A 76 -9.81 1.76 13.28
CA GLY A 76 -10.88 2.41 14.03
C GLY A 76 -11.52 1.50 15.08
N PRO A 77 -12.52 1.99 15.82
CA PRO A 77 -13.17 1.26 16.91
C PRO A 77 -13.91 0.00 16.45
N THR A 78 -14.37 -0.07 15.20
CA THR A 78 -15.05 -1.26 14.64
C THR A 78 -14.13 -2.16 13.83
N TRP A 79 -12.81 -1.98 13.95
CA TRP A 79 -11.83 -2.79 13.25
C TRP A 79 -11.97 -4.27 13.61
N SER A 80 -12.02 -5.11 12.59
CA SER A 80 -12.16 -6.55 12.72
C SER A 80 -11.18 -7.29 11.80
N PRO A 81 -10.95 -8.60 12.01
CA PRO A 81 -10.19 -9.43 11.08
C PRO A 81 -10.75 -9.35 9.64
N SER A 82 -12.07 -9.31 9.48
CA SER A 82 -12.72 -9.17 8.17
C SER A 82 -12.47 -7.80 7.52
N SER A 83 -12.38 -6.72 8.31
CA SER A 83 -11.98 -5.40 7.81
C SER A 83 -10.54 -5.43 7.27
N ARG A 84 -9.64 -6.17 7.95
CA ARG A 84 -8.27 -6.40 7.48
C ARG A 84 -8.24 -7.16 6.18
N GLU A 85 -8.98 -8.26 6.08
CA GLU A 85 -9.04 -9.09 4.87
C GLU A 85 -9.52 -8.28 3.66
N ARG A 86 -10.59 -7.49 3.83
CA ARG A 86 -11.09 -6.59 2.77
C ARG A 86 -10.07 -5.53 2.35
N PHE A 87 -9.39 -4.92 3.30
CA PHE A 87 -8.33 -3.96 3.00
C PHE A 87 -7.18 -4.61 2.21
N VAL A 88 -6.71 -5.79 2.65
CA VAL A 88 -5.65 -6.54 1.98
C VAL A 88 -6.08 -6.98 0.58
N GLU A 89 -7.35 -7.37 0.40
CA GLU A 89 -7.92 -7.72 -0.90
C GLU A 89 -7.87 -6.52 -1.86
N SER A 90 -8.40 -5.36 -1.46
CA SER A 90 -8.37 -4.14 -2.30
C SER A 90 -6.94 -3.69 -2.63
N LEU A 91 -6.03 -3.74 -1.65
CA LEU A 91 -4.62 -3.41 -1.87
C LEU A 91 -3.93 -4.43 -2.81
N GLY A 92 -4.27 -5.71 -2.69
CA GLY A 92 -3.74 -6.78 -3.53
C GLY A 92 -4.32 -6.83 -4.93
N GLU A 93 -5.50 -6.27 -5.17
CA GLU A 93 -5.98 -6.05 -6.53
C GLU A 93 -5.20 -4.94 -7.22
N LEU A 94 -4.93 -3.85 -6.50
CA LEU A 94 -4.11 -2.74 -6.98
C LEU A 94 -2.68 -3.19 -7.29
N CYS A 95 -2.04 -3.87 -6.32
CA CYS A 95 -0.66 -4.31 -6.42
C CYS A 95 -0.47 -5.30 -7.58
N ARG A 96 -1.32 -6.34 -7.66
CA ARG A 96 -1.34 -7.30 -8.79
C ARG A 96 -1.50 -6.65 -10.16
N ARG A 97 -2.39 -5.64 -10.28
CA ARG A 97 -2.64 -4.96 -11.56
C ARG A 97 -1.43 -4.17 -12.05
N LEU A 98 -0.65 -3.60 -11.13
CA LEU A 98 0.50 -2.73 -11.43
C LEU A 98 1.85 -3.44 -11.25
N GLN A 99 1.82 -4.71 -10.88
CA GLN A 99 2.98 -5.52 -10.50
C GLN A 99 3.77 -4.89 -9.35
N TRP A 100 3.05 -4.28 -8.40
CA TRP A 100 3.61 -3.79 -7.15
C TRP A 100 3.47 -4.86 -6.08
N VAL A 101 4.16 -4.71 -4.96
CA VAL A 101 4.05 -5.60 -3.82
C VAL A 101 4.02 -4.76 -2.55
N ALA A 102 3.11 -5.09 -1.63
CA ALA A 102 2.96 -4.43 -0.36
C ALA A 102 3.56 -5.27 0.77
N PHE A 103 4.36 -4.64 1.64
CA PHE A 103 4.99 -5.26 2.81
C PHE A 103 4.63 -4.51 4.09
N ALA A 104 4.45 -5.23 5.18
CA ALA A 104 4.36 -4.64 6.51
C ALA A 104 5.77 -4.25 6.97
N VAL A 105 5.97 -2.98 7.32
CA VAL A 105 7.28 -2.48 7.77
C VAL A 105 7.66 -3.05 9.14
N SER A 106 6.67 -3.39 9.97
CA SER A 106 6.90 -3.90 11.33
C SER A 106 7.64 -5.24 11.38
N ASP A 107 7.42 -6.10 10.39
CA ASP A 107 7.93 -7.48 10.37
C ASP A 107 8.54 -7.88 9.02
N ASN A 108 8.56 -6.96 8.04
CA ASN A 108 9.03 -7.19 6.68
C ASN A 108 8.26 -8.28 5.91
N SER A 109 7.13 -8.74 6.42
CA SER A 109 6.27 -9.74 5.80
C SER A 109 5.43 -9.13 4.68
N ARG A 110 5.24 -9.90 3.61
CA ARG A 110 4.35 -9.52 2.51
C ARG A 110 2.90 -9.46 2.99
N LEU A 111 2.24 -8.35 2.69
CA LEU A 111 0.81 -8.16 2.92
C LEU A 111 -0.02 -8.47 1.68
N ALA A 112 0.43 -8.00 0.51
CA ALA A 112 -0.32 -8.16 -0.72
C ALA A 112 0.58 -8.27 -1.96
N PRO A 113 0.22 -9.12 -2.94
CA PRO A 113 0.87 -9.24 -4.24
C PRO A 113 0.37 -8.21 -5.26
#